data_AF-A0A6B2ELX4-F1
#
_entry.id   AF-A0A6B2ELX4-F1
#
_cell.length_a   1.000
_cell.length_b   1.000
_cell.length_c   1.000
_cell.angle_alpha   90.00
_cell.angle_beta   90.00
_cell.angle_gamma   90.00
#
_symmetry.space_group_name_H-M   'P 1'
#
loop_
_entity.id
_entity.type
_entity.pdbx_description
1 polymer ?
#
loop_
_entity_poly.entity_id
_entity_poly.type
_entity_poly.pdbx_seq_one_letter_code
_entity_poly.pdbx_strand_id
1 'polypeptide(L)'
;IQCIIIRGDLASTLKWPTGALVAQACHASSAMNHTLRHSDEIKEVFRDKKEASVAVFEVSGQEDLLAASDVLKRQQLHHKLWIEQPDNFETCICVKIAPEAVLKDFGDILETNKISFRKVV
;
A
#
# COMPACT_ATOMS: atom_id res chain seq x y z
N ILE A 1 4.13 -1.52 11.25
CA ILE A 1 4.35 -2.00 9.88
C ILE A 1 3.52 -1.13 8.95
N GLN A 2 4.02 -0.84 7.76
CA GLN A 2 3.26 -0.19 6.70
C GLN A 2 3.10 -1.16 5.54
N CYS A 3 1.86 -1.49 5.19
CA CYS A 3 1.57 -2.37 4.06
C CYS A 3 1.44 -1.55 2.78
N ILE A 4 2.10 -1.99 1.73
CA ILE A 4 2.04 -1.41 0.38
C ILE A 4 1.60 -2.50 -0.58
N ILE A 5 0.62 -2.20 -1.44
CA ILE A 5 0.21 -3.07 -2.55
C ILE A 5 0.73 -2.46 -3.84
N ILE A 6 1.55 -3.18 -4.59
CA ILE A 6 2.07 -2.77 -5.90
C ILE A 6 1.45 -3.61 -7.02
N ARG A 7 1.43 -3.04 -8.23
CA ARG A 7 1.00 -3.73 -9.44
C ARG A 7 2.17 -4.47 -10.12
N GLY A 8 2.04 -5.79 -10.29
CA GLY A 8 3.03 -6.63 -10.97
C GLY A 8 3.04 -6.47 -12.50
N ASP A 9 1.91 -6.12 -13.12
CA ASP A 9 1.82 -5.86 -14.56
C ASP A 9 2.63 -4.65 -15.01
N LEU A 10 2.88 -3.67 -14.13
CA LEU A 10 3.74 -2.52 -14.42
C LEU A 10 5.14 -2.99 -14.84
N ALA A 11 5.75 -3.90 -14.09
CA ALA A 11 7.07 -4.44 -14.41
C ALA A 11 7.00 -5.48 -15.54
N SER A 12 6.08 -6.44 -15.40
CA SER A 12 6.06 -7.64 -16.26
C SER A 12 5.53 -7.37 -17.66
N THR A 13 4.52 -6.50 -17.80
CA THR A 13 3.81 -6.24 -19.05
C THR A 13 4.16 -4.85 -19.60
N LEU A 14 4.03 -3.80 -18.78
CA LEU A 14 4.27 -2.41 -19.20
C LEU A 14 5.75 -2.00 -19.15
N LYS A 15 6.62 -2.91 -18.71
CA LYS A 15 8.09 -2.77 -18.70
C LYS A 15 8.59 -1.54 -17.93
N TRP A 16 7.88 -1.14 -16.89
CA TRP A 16 8.35 -0.11 -15.97
C TRP A 16 9.65 -0.58 -15.29
N PRO A 17 10.68 0.27 -15.19
CA PRO A 17 11.89 -0.08 -14.48
C PRO A 17 11.59 -0.21 -12.98
N THR A 18 12.33 -1.08 -12.28
CA THR A 18 12.20 -1.28 -10.82
C THR A 18 12.25 0.04 -10.04
N GLY A 19 13.12 0.97 -10.45
CA GLY A 19 13.22 2.30 -9.83
C GLY A 19 11.92 3.10 -9.90
N ALA A 20 11.13 2.97 -10.96
CA ALA A 20 9.84 3.63 -11.07
C ALA A 20 8.84 3.05 -10.05
N LEU A 21 8.75 1.72 -9.94
CA LEU A 21 7.90 1.06 -8.92
C LEU A 21 8.26 1.49 -7.50
N VAL A 22 9.56 1.56 -7.19
CA VAL A 22 10.06 2.05 -5.90
C VAL A 22 9.62 3.50 -5.68
N ALA A 23 9.77 4.38 -6.68
CA ALA A 23 9.35 5.76 -6.58
C ALA A 23 7.84 5.88 -6.28
N GLN A 24 7.00 5.09 -6.96
CA GLN A 24 5.55 5.07 -6.72
C GLN A 24 5.21 4.68 -5.27
N ALA A 25 5.81 3.60 -4.76
CA ALA A 25 5.62 3.18 -3.37
C ALA A 25 6.08 4.25 -2.36
N CYS A 26 7.22 4.89 -2.62
CA CYS A 26 7.74 6.00 -1.82
C CYS A 26 6.80 7.21 -1.82
N HIS A 27 6.26 7.59 -2.98
CA HIS A 27 5.31 8.68 -3.10
C HIS A 27 4.01 8.38 -2.34
N ALA A 28 3.46 7.18 -2.49
CA ALA A 28 2.27 6.74 -1.79
C ALA A 28 2.46 6.78 -0.26
N SER A 29 3.57 6.22 0.23
CA SER A 29 3.93 6.23 1.66
C SER A 29 4.14 7.66 2.20
N SER A 30 4.92 8.48 1.49
CA SER A 30 5.18 9.86 1.88
C SER A 30 3.89 10.68 1.94
N ALA A 31 3.01 10.53 0.95
CA ALA A 31 1.74 11.22 0.91
C ALA A 31 0.79 10.76 2.01
N MET A 32 0.71 9.45 2.30
CA MET A 32 -0.07 8.91 3.42
C MET A 32 0.39 9.51 4.75
N ASN A 33 1.70 9.45 5.03
CA ASN A 33 2.28 9.96 6.26
C ASN A 33 2.11 11.48 6.36
N HIS A 34 2.28 12.20 5.25
CA HIS A 34 2.06 13.65 5.21
C HIS A 34 0.61 14.03 5.49
N THR A 35 -0.36 13.34 4.88
CA THR A 35 -1.80 13.57 5.12
C THR A 35 -2.15 13.38 6.59
N LEU A 36 -1.51 12.42 7.27
CA LEU A 36 -1.80 12.08 8.66
C LEU A 36 -0.80 12.67 9.67
N ARG A 37 0.08 13.59 9.26
CA ARG A 37 1.17 14.15 10.09
C ARG A 37 0.71 14.76 11.42
N HIS A 38 -0.54 15.21 11.49
CA HIS A 38 -1.11 15.83 12.68
C HIS A 38 -1.88 14.85 13.58
N SER A 39 -2.06 13.59 13.15
CA SER A 39 -2.68 12.53 13.95
C SER A 39 -1.76 12.14 15.11
N ASP A 40 -2.30 12.15 16.33
CA ASP A 40 -1.55 11.74 17.52
C ASP A 40 -1.18 10.26 17.48
N GLU A 41 -2.01 9.42 16.87
CA GLU A 41 -1.70 8.01 16.62
C GLU A 41 -0.45 7.85 15.75
N ILE A 42 -0.35 8.64 14.66
CA ILE A 42 0.82 8.60 13.78
C ILE A 42 2.06 9.15 14.48
N LYS A 43 1.92 10.27 15.22
CA LYS A 43 3.02 10.82 16.02
C LYS A 43 3.55 9.79 17.01
N GLU A 44 2.66 9.03 17.67
CA GLU A 44 3.04 8.00 18.62
C GLU A 44 3.76 6.83 17.95
N VAL A 45 3.24 6.37 16.81
CA VAL A 45 3.88 5.31 16.01
C VAL A 45 5.32 5.68 15.60
N PHE A 46 5.58 6.95 15.31
CA PHE A 46 6.94 7.43 14.96
C PHE A 46 7.77 7.89 16.17
N ARG A 47 7.15 8.15 17.34
CA ARG A 47 7.84 8.52 18.58
C ARG A 47 8.51 7.31 19.24
N ASP A 48 7.81 6.18 19.28
CA ASP A 48 8.23 4.99 20.02
C ASP A 48 9.09 4.01 19.21
N LYS A 49 9.19 4.15 17.88
CA LYS A 49 9.86 3.16 17.05
C LYS A 49 11.31 3.48 16.71
N LYS A 50 12.20 2.59 17.17
CA LYS A 50 13.31 2.10 16.33
C LYS A 50 12.71 1.36 15.14
N GLU A 51 12.78 2.00 13.97
CA GLU A 51 12.50 1.47 12.62
C GLU A 51 11.05 1.05 12.31
N ALA A 52 10.39 1.83 11.45
CA ALA A 52 9.15 1.41 10.81
C ALA A 52 9.45 0.34 9.75
N SER A 53 8.92 -0.88 9.91
CA SER A 53 8.98 -1.92 8.88
C SER A 53 7.91 -1.73 7.80
N VAL A 54 8.23 -2.15 6.58
CA VAL A 54 7.32 -2.13 5.43
C VAL A 54 7.10 -3.58 4.97
N ALA A 55 5.85 -3.93 4.68
CA ALA A 55 5.50 -5.17 3.97
C ALA A 55 4.95 -4.80 2.59
N VAL A 56 5.38 -5.52 1.56
CA VAL A 56 4.97 -5.26 0.18
C VAL A 56 4.24 -6.47 -0.37
N PHE A 57 3.06 -6.23 -0.90
CA PHE A 57 2.22 -7.21 -1.56
C PHE A 57 2.13 -6.82 -3.04
N GLU A 58 2.22 -7.79 -3.93
CA GLU A 58 2.07 -7.58 -5.37
C GLU A 58 0.78 -8.23 -5.84
N VAL A 59 -0.07 -7.44 -6.52
CA VAL A 59 -1.27 -7.90 -7.23
C VAL A 59 -0.99 -8.00 -8.72
N SER A 60 -1.79 -8.79 -9.44
CA SER A 60 -1.53 -9.05 -10.87
C SER A 60 -1.68 -7.82 -11.75
N GLY A 61 -2.66 -6.95 -11.49
CA GLY A 61 -2.88 -5.74 -12.29
C GLY A 61 -3.81 -4.71 -11.67
N GLN A 62 -4.27 -3.77 -12.49
CA GLN A 62 -5.10 -2.64 -12.05
C GLN A 62 -6.45 -3.09 -11.44
N GLU A 63 -7.08 -4.11 -12.01
CA GLU A 63 -8.38 -4.61 -11.51
C GLU A 63 -8.27 -5.11 -10.08
N ASP A 64 -7.27 -5.96 -9.77
CA ASP A 64 -7.00 -6.43 -8.42
C ASP A 64 -6.60 -5.29 -7.47
N LEU A 65 -5.86 -4.30 -7.96
CA LEU A 65 -5.50 -3.12 -7.17
C LEU A 65 -6.75 -2.34 -6.75
N LEU A 66 -7.66 -2.08 -7.69
CA LEU A 66 -8.91 -1.36 -7.41
C LEU A 66 -9.82 -2.17 -6.50
N ALA A 67 -9.95 -3.48 -6.72
CA ALA A 67 -10.68 -4.38 -5.85
C ALA A 67 -10.11 -4.37 -4.42
N ALA A 68 -8.77 -4.36 -4.28
CA ALA A 68 -8.11 -4.20 -2.99
C ALA A 68 -8.45 -2.86 -2.33
N SER A 69 -8.43 -1.75 -3.08
CA SER A 69 -8.84 -0.44 -2.54
C SER A 69 -10.27 -0.47 -2.00
N ASP A 70 -11.21 -1.08 -2.72
CA ASP A 70 -12.60 -1.21 -2.30
C ASP A 70 -12.77 -2.10 -1.06
N VAL A 71 -12.02 -3.20 -0.96
CA VAL A 71 -11.97 -4.04 0.25
C VAL A 71 -11.47 -3.24 1.45
N LEU A 72 -10.34 -2.55 1.30
CA LEU A 72 -9.76 -1.77 2.38
C LEU A 72 -10.70 -0.65 2.84
N LYS A 73 -11.42 -0.03 1.91
CA LYS A 73 -12.46 0.96 2.21
C LYS A 73 -13.61 0.34 3.02
N ARG A 74 -14.13 -0.82 2.62
CA ARG A 74 -15.20 -1.54 3.35
C ARG A 74 -14.76 -1.97 4.76
N GLN A 75 -13.50 -2.37 4.91
CA GLN A 75 -12.90 -2.75 6.20
C GLN A 75 -12.46 -1.55 7.05
N GLN A 76 -12.72 -0.31 6.59
CA GLN A 76 -12.31 0.93 7.27
C GLN A 76 -10.80 1.01 7.54
N LEU A 77 -10.00 0.32 6.72
CA LEU A 77 -8.55 0.44 6.74
C LEU A 77 -8.16 1.69 5.96
N HIS A 78 -7.68 2.69 6.70
CA HIS A 78 -7.22 3.95 6.12
C HIS A 78 -6.08 3.67 5.14
N HIS A 79 -6.30 3.96 3.86
CA HIS A 79 -5.35 3.70 2.79
C HIS A 79 -5.42 4.80 1.73
N LYS A 80 -4.38 4.89 0.90
CA LYS A 80 -4.28 5.81 -0.23
C LYS A 80 -3.99 5.01 -1.47
N LEU A 81 -4.90 5.05 -2.43
CA LEU A 81 -4.64 4.66 -3.81
C LEU A 81 -3.78 5.76 -4.44
N TRP A 82 -2.57 5.42 -4.86
CA TRP A 82 -1.67 6.35 -5.54
C TRP A 82 -1.98 6.36 -7.03
N ILE A 83 -2.24 7.56 -7.52
CA ILE A 83 -2.57 7.83 -8.91
C ILE A 83 -1.49 8.74 -9.46
N GLU A 84 -0.69 8.21 -10.38
CA GLU A 84 0.39 8.95 -11.02
C GLU A 84 -0.21 9.99 -11.99
N GLN A 85 0.33 11.20 -11.92
CA GLN A 85 -0.05 12.33 -12.78
C GLN A 85 1.06 12.56 -13.82
N PRO A 86 0.74 13.11 -15.01
CA PRO A 86 -0.57 13.65 -15.44
C PRO A 86 -1.54 12.60 -16.01
N ASP A 87 -1.09 11.35 -16.20
CA ASP A 87 -1.84 10.33 -16.94
C ASP A 87 -3.01 9.71 -16.15
N ASN A 88 -3.17 10.12 -14.89
CA ASN A 88 -4.18 9.62 -13.95
C ASN A 88 -4.18 8.08 -13.83
N PHE A 89 -2.99 7.53 -13.56
CA PHE A 89 -2.72 6.10 -13.65
C PHE A 89 -2.51 5.47 -12.26
N GLU A 90 -3.35 4.51 -11.86
CA GLU A 90 -3.27 3.90 -10.54
C GLU A 90 -2.11 2.89 -10.44
N THR A 91 -1.10 3.17 -9.62
CA THR A 91 0.13 2.37 -9.60
C THR A 91 0.28 1.49 -8.36
N CYS A 92 -0.16 1.96 -7.20
CA CYS A 92 -0.02 1.23 -5.94
C CYS A 92 -0.99 1.75 -4.86
N ILE A 93 -1.10 1.03 -3.75
CA ILE A 93 -1.83 1.44 -2.55
C ILE A 93 -0.85 1.48 -1.38
N CYS A 94 -0.95 2.51 -0.54
CA CYS A 94 -0.29 2.55 0.75
C CYS A 94 -1.32 2.58 1.88
N VAL A 95 -1.21 1.65 2.83
CA VAL A 95 -2.04 1.60 4.04
C VAL A 95 -1.41 2.47 5.12
N LYS A 96 -2.24 3.10 5.96
CA LYS A 96 -1.78 3.81 7.15
C LYS A 96 -0.88 2.90 7.99
N ILE A 97 0.28 3.41 8.40
CA ILE A 97 1.15 2.67 9.31
C ILE A 97 0.41 2.37 10.62
N ALA A 98 0.53 1.13 11.10
CA ALA A 98 -0.13 0.67 12.32
C ALA A 98 0.75 -0.33 13.09
N PRO A 99 0.40 -0.64 14.35
CA PRO A 99 1.00 -1.78 15.07
C PRO A 99 0.83 -3.08 14.28
N GLU A 100 1.80 -3.98 14.38
CA GLU A 100 1.77 -5.26 13.64
C GLU A 100 0.55 -6.10 13.99
N ALA A 101 0.13 -6.10 15.26
CA ALA A 101 -1.09 -6.78 15.71
C ALA A 101 -2.38 -6.32 14.99
N VAL A 102 -2.39 -5.10 14.42
CA VAL A 102 -3.53 -4.58 13.64
C VAL A 102 -3.49 -5.03 12.18
N LEU A 103 -2.29 -5.27 11.64
CA LEU A 103 -2.08 -5.61 10.23
C LEU A 103 -1.58 -7.05 10.01
N LYS A 104 -1.55 -7.87 11.06
CA LYS A 104 -1.09 -9.28 11.00
C LYS A 104 -1.88 -10.12 9.99
N ASP A 105 -3.18 -9.86 9.88
CA ASP A 105 -4.12 -10.61 9.03
C ASP A 105 -4.34 -9.90 7.69
N PHE A 106 -3.44 -9.00 7.28
CA PHE A 106 -3.62 -8.21 6.06
C PHE A 106 -3.68 -9.07 4.80
N GLY A 107 -2.89 -10.15 4.73
CA GLY A 107 -2.97 -11.13 3.64
C GLY A 107 -4.34 -11.82 3.59
N ASP A 108 -4.83 -12.26 4.74
CA ASP A 108 -6.13 -12.95 4.87
C ASP A 108 -7.29 -12.05 4.42
N ILE A 109 -7.21 -10.74 4.66
CA ILE A 109 -8.18 -9.75 4.17
C ILE A 109 -8.24 -9.78 2.63
N LEU A 110 -7.09 -9.81 1.96
CA LEU A 110 -7.03 -9.86 0.49
C LEU A 110 -7.52 -11.22 -0.03
N GLU A 111 -7.07 -12.32 0.58
CA GLU A 111 -7.40 -13.69 0.18
C GLU A 111 -8.90 -13.98 0.33
N THR A 112 -9.50 -13.62 1.47
CA THR A 112 -10.93 -13.83 1.74
C THR A 112 -11.82 -13.05 0.75
N ASN A 113 -11.32 -11.95 0.21
CA ASN A 113 -12.00 -11.15 -0.81
C ASN A 113 -11.62 -11.55 -2.25
N LYS A 114 -10.98 -12.71 -2.43
CA LYS A 114 -10.60 -13.29 -3.74
C LYS A 114 -9.65 -12.40 -4.55
N ILE A 115 -8.84 -11.58 -3.88
CA ILE A 115 -7.80 -10.80 -4.54
C ILE A 115 -6.57 -11.69 -4.65
N SER A 116 -6.09 -11.91 -5.88
CA SER A 116 -4.85 -12.64 -6.11
C SER A 116 -3.65 -11.76 -5.76
N PHE A 117 -2.79 -12.23 -4.85
CA PHE A 117 -1.59 -11.49 -4.46
C PHE A 117 -0.43 -12.42 -4.09
N ARG A 118 0.78 -11.87 -4.04
CA ARG A 118 1.93 -12.47 -3.39
C ARG A 118 2.60 -11.46 -2.47
N LYS A 119 3.11 -11.91 -1.32
CA LYS A 119 3.99 -11.06 -0.49
C LYS A 119 5.41 -11.08 -1.08
N VAL A 120 5.99 -9.91 -1.32
CA VAL A 120 7.31 -9.74 -1.96
C VAL A 120 8.34 -9.06 -1.07
N VAL A 121 7.91 -8.44 0.04
CA VAL A 121 8.75 -7.96 1.15
C VAL A 121 8.02 -8.22 2.46
#